data_AF-A0A4Q3C2L2-F1
#
_entry.id   AF-A0A4Q3C2L2-F1
#
_cell.length_a   1.000
_cell.length_b   1.000
_cell.length_c   1.000
_cell.angle_alpha   90.00
_cell.angle_beta   90.00
_cell.angle_gamma   90.00
#
_symmetry.space_group_name_H-M   'P 1'
#
loop_
_entity.id
_entity.type
_entity.pdbx_description
1 polymer ?
#
loop_
_entity_poly.entity_id
_entity_poly.type
_entity_poly.pdbx_seq_one_letter_code
_entity_poly.pdbx_strand_id
1 'polypeptide(L)'
;MLKAFVGDKSQKDVKALQPLVAKIKSFEGALIQLSHDELREKTVYFKDTIKKARAEKDAKIASYLEEVEKTADIDAREDIYASIDALEKEAYELSEKTLLELLPEAFAVVKETARRFKDNTSITVTATAKDRELSATKPYITIEGDTSTWANSWNAAGKEITWDMIHYDVQLIGGMVLHQGKIAEMQTGEGKTLVATLPLYLNALTGNGVHLVTVNDYLAKRDSTWKAPLFEFHGLTIDCIDNHQPNSDARRKAYAADITYGTNNEFGFDYLRDNMAHSPSDLVQRKHNFAIVDEVDSVLVDDARTPLIISGPVPQGDRHEFNELRPKVDHLVNLQRTLLNGVLAEAKK
;
A
#
# COMPACT_ATOMS: atom_id res chain seq x y z
N MET A 1 -34.40 23.28 12.44
CA MET A 1 -35.57 22.51 11.99
C MET A 1 -35.37 21.73 10.68
N LEU A 2 -34.44 22.07 9.77
CA LEU A 2 -34.16 21.25 8.56
C LEU A 2 -33.39 19.93 8.81
N LYS A 3 -32.51 19.85 9.82
CA LYS A 3 -31.79 18.60 10.19
C LYS A 3 -32.73 17.47 10.65
N ALA A 4 -33.88 17.80 11.23
CA ALA A 4 -34.85 16.83 11.73
C ALA A 4 -35.68 16.16 10.61
N PHE A 5 -35.87 16.85 9.47
CA PHE A 5 -36.68 16.34 8.36
C PHE A 5 -35.85 15.63 7.27
N VAL A 6 -34.57 16.00 7.12
CA VAL A 6 -33.72 15.42 6.08
C VAL A 6 -32.84 14.28 6.63
N GLY A 7 -32.67 14.14 7.95
CA GLY A 7 -31.74 13.18 8.54
C GLY A 7 -30.28 13.58 8.32
N ASP A 8 -29.41 13.20 9.24
CA ASP A 8 -27.97 13.47 9.13
C ASP A 8 -27.36 12.64 7.98
N LYS A 9 -26.52 13.25 7.15
CA LYS A 9 -25.89 12.57 6.00
C LYS A 9 -25.11 11.34 6.47
N SER A 10 -24.41 11.45 7.60
CA SER A 10 -23.69 10.34 8.23
C SER A 10 -24.62 9.18 8.57
N GLN A 11 -25.78 9.45 9.19
CA GLN A 11 -26.77 8.42 9.51
C GLN A 11 -27.33 7.73 8.27
N LYS A 12 -27.55 8.48 7.17
CA LYS A 12 -27.98 7.90 5.89
C LYS A 12 -26.91 7.00 5.28
N ASP A 13 -25.66 7.46 5.29
CA ASP A 13 -24.54 6.71 4.72
C ASP A 13 -24.31 5.41 5.51
N VAL A 14 -24.36 5.47 6.85
CA VAL A 14 -24.33 4.28 7.72
C VAL A 14 -25.50 3.34 7.44
N LYS A 15 -26.72 3.88 7.28
CA LYS A 15 -27.91 3.07 6.97
C LYS A 15 -27.79 2.38 5.62
N ALA A 16 -27.16 3.01 4.63
CA ALA A 16 -26.91 2.41 3.32
C ALA A 16 -25.94 1.22 3.37
N LEU A 17 -25.09 1.14 4.40
CA LEU A 17 -24.14 0.03 4.60
C LEU A 17 -24.74 -1.14 5.41
N GLN A 18 -25.86 -0.95 6.10
CA GLN A 18 -26.50 -2.01 6.91
C GLN A 18 -26.84 -3.29 6.11
N PRO A 19 -27.33 -3.22 4.86
CA PRO A 19 -27.53 -4.43 4.05
C PRO A 19 -26.25 -5.22 3.81
N LEU A 20 -25.10 -4.54 3.67
CA LEU A 20 -23.81 -5.20 3.53
C LEU A 20 -23.35 -5.83 4.85
N VAL A 21 -23.57 -5.19 6.00
CA VAL A 21 -23.34 -5.80 7.32
C VAL A 21 -24.17 -7.07 7.48
N ALA A 22 -25.45 -7.04 7.12
CA ALA A 22 -26.31 -8.22 7.15
C ALA A 22 -25.79 -9.32 6.20
N LYS A 23 -25.31 -8.95 5.01
CA LYS A 23 -24.71 -9.88 4.05
C LYS A 23 -23.42 -10.50 4.60
N ILE A 24 -22.52 -9.74 5.24
CA ILE A 24 -21.33 -10.26 5.92
C ILE A 24 -21.74 -11.32 6.95
N LYS A 25 -22.72 -10.99 7.81
CA LYS A 25 -23.19 -11.89 8.87
C LYS A 25 -23.85 -13.16 8.33
N SER A 26 -24.46 -13.09 7.14
CA SER A 26 -25.06 -14.28 6.51
C SER A 26 -24.04 -15.38 6.17
N PHE A 27 -22.75 -15.05 6.04
CA PHE A 27 -21.68 -16.02 5.81
C PHE A 27 -21.18 -16.71 7.09
N GLU A 28 -21.43 -16.14 8.28
CA GLU A 28 -20.86 -16.64 9.55
C GLU A 28 -21.22 -18.11 9.80
N GLY A 29 -22.48 -18.49 9.58
CA GLY A 29 -22.93 -19.86 9.80
C GLY A 29 -22.19 -20.89 8.94
N ALA A 30 -21.92 -20.57 7.67
CA ALA A 30 -21.19 -21.44 6.75
C ALA A 30 -19.70 -21.48 7.08
N LEU A 31 -19.09 -20.33 7.40
CA LEU A 31 -17.66 -20.23 7.71
C LEU A 31 -17.27 -20.93 9.01
N ILE A 32 -18.16 -20.98 10.00
CA ILE A 32 -17.92 -21.72 11.25
C ILE A 32 -17.76 -23.22 11.00
N GLN A 33 -18.43 -23.77 9.98
CA GLN A 33 -18.38 -25.20 9.67
C GLN A 33 -17.12 -25.60 8.89
N LEU A 34 -16.40 -24.63 8.33
CA LEU A 34 -15.16 -24.91 7.59
C LEU A 34 -14.05 -25.33 8.55
N SER A 35 -13.22 -26.28 8.11
CA SER A 35 -11.91 -26.54 8.71
C SER A 35 -11.00 -25.32 8.60
N HIS A 36 -9.85 -25.35 9.27
CA HIS A 36 -8.86 -24.28 9.17
C HIS A 36 -8.26 -24.19 7.77
N ASP A 37 -8.03 -25.33 7.12
CA ASP A 37 -7.54 -25.40 5.73
C ASP A 37 -8.57 -24.82 4.75
N GLU A 38 -9.83 -25.22 4.84
CA GLU A 38 -10.90 -24.71 3.97
C GLU A 38 -11.11 -23.19 4.13
N LEU A 39 -10.92 -22.65 5.35
CA LEU A 39 -10.97 -21.21 5.57
C LEU A 39 -9.83 -20.48 4.84
N ARG A 40 -8.61 -21.06 4.80
CA ARG A 40 -7.46 -20.51 4.06
C ARG A 40 -7.70 -20.57 2.55
N GLU A 41 -8.29 -21.65 2.06
CA GLU A 41 -8.61 -21.84 0.64
C GLU A 41 -9.58 -20.78 0.09
N LYS A 42 -10.37 -20.13 0.95
CA LYS A 42 -11.18 -18.96 0.56
C LYS A 42 -10.33 -17.86 -0.07
N THR A 43 -9.13 -17.61 0.44
CA THR A 43 -8.21 -16.60 -0.13
C THR A 43 -7.77 -16.98 -1.54
N VAL A 44 -7.51 -18.26 -1.80
CA VAL A 44 -7.16 -18.76 -3.14
C VAL A 44 -8.34 -18.56 -4.09
N TYR A 45 -9.55 -18.94 -3.65
CA TYR A 45 -10.78 -18.73 -4.41
C TYR A 45 -11.01 -17.25 -4.76
N PHE A 46 -10.77 -16.32 -3.83
CA PHE A 46 -10.93 -14.89 -4.08
C PHE A 46 -9.90 -14.39 -5.11
N LYS A 47 -8.62 -14.74 -4.95
CA LYS A 47 -7.55 -14.38 -5.90
C LYS A 47 -7.85 -14.91 -7.30
N ASP A 48 -8.31 -16.15 -7.41
CA ASP A 48 -8.69 -16.75 -8.70
C ASP A 48 -9.91 -16.08 -9.33
N THR A 49 -10.87 -15.62 -8.52
CA THR A 49 -12.05 -14.89 -9.00
C THR A 49 -11.63 -13.54 -9.61
N ILE A 50 -10.75 -12.79 -8.94
CA ILE A 50 -10.21 -11.53 -9.44
C ILE A 50 -9.40 -11.77 -10.73
N LYS A 51 -8.54 -12.79 -10.74
CA LYS A 51 -7.73 -13.16 -11.91
C LYS A 51 -8.61 -13.51 -13.11
N LYS A 52 -9.69 -14.28 -12.90
CA LYS A 52 -10.66 -14.62 -13.95
C LYS A 52 -11.38 -13.39 -14.49
N ALA A 53 -11.78 -12.46 -13.62
CA ALA A 53 -12.44 -11.22 -14.04
C ALA A 53 -11.55 -10.36 -14.95
N ARG A 54 -10.23 -10.37 -14.73
CA ARG A 54 -9.25 -9.61 -15.52
C ARG A 54 -8.67 -10.33 -16.74
N ALA A 55 -8.84 -11.65 -16.83
CA ALA A 55 -8.10 -12.49 -17.76
C ALA A 55 -8.12 -12.00 -19.22
N GLU A 56 -9.25 -11.49 -19.71
CA GLU A 56 -9.34 -10.96 -21.07
C GLU A 56 -8.43 -9.74 -21.29
N LYS A 57 -8.41 -8.80 -20.33
CA LYS A 57 -7.62 -7.57 -20.42
C LYS A 57 -6.14 -7.88 -20.23
N ASP A 58 -5.81 -8.71 -19.25
CA ASP A 58 -4.42 -9.11 -18.98
C ASP A 58 -3.80 -9.85 -20.18
N ALA A 59 -4.57 -10.70 -20.87
CA ALA A 59 -4.10 -11.37 -22.09
C ALA A 59 -3.81 -10.40 -23.24
N LYS A 60 -4.65 -9.37 -23.41
CA LYS A 60 -4.42 -8.31 -24.42
C LYS A 60 -3.20 -7.47 -24.09
N ILE A 61 -3.03 -7.09 -22.82
CA ILE A 61 -1.85 -6.35 -22.34
C ILE A 61 -0.58 -7.14 -22.63
N ALA A 62 -0.55 -8.43 -22.29
CA ALA A 62 0.61 -9.29 -22.57
C ALA A 62 0.93 -9.35 -24.07
N SER A 63 -0.09 -9.49 -24.94
CA SER A 63 0.08 -9.47 -26.39
C SER A 63 0.67 -8.15 -26.90
N TYR A 64 0.22 -7.01 -26.36
CA TYR A 64 0.73 -5.69 -26.75
C TYR A 64 2.16 -5.46 -26.24
N LEU A 65 2.53 -5.94 -25.06
CA LEU A 65 3.91 -5.89 -24.58
C LEU A 65 4.86 -6.68 -25.50
N GLU A 66 4.46 -7.86 -25.98
CA GLU A 66 5.24 -8.60 -26.97
C GLU A 66 5.35 -7.86 -28.32
N GLU A 67 4.32 -7.11 -28.70
CA GLU A 67 4.32 -6.29 -29.92
C GLU A 67 5.28 -5.11 -29.79
N VAL A 68 5.32 -4.45 -28.62
CA VAL A 68 6.27 -3.38 -28.31
C VAL A 68 7.71 -3.84 -28.46
N GLU A 69 8.05 -5.04 -27.98
CA GLU A 69 9.42 -5.58 -28.10
C GLU A 69 9.84 -5.82 -29.55
N LYS A 70 8.88 -6.13 -30.43
CA LYS A 70 9.11 -6.39 -31.86
C LYS A 70 9.09 -5.11 -32.71
N THR A 71 8.58 -4.02 -32.16
CA THR A 71 8.39 -2.76 -32.87
C THR A 71 9.63 -1.87 -32.72
N ALA A 72 10.33 -1.61 -33.82
CA ALA A 72 11.51 -0.74 -33.81
C ALA A 72 11.14 0.76 -33.86
N ASP A 73 9.99 1.08 -34.44
CA ASP A 73 9.48 2.45 -34.56
C ASP A 73 9.02 2.97 -33.19
N ILE A 74 9.56 4.11 -32.78
CA ILE A 74 9.30 4.71 -31.46
C ILE A 74 7.85 5.24 -31.40
N ASP A 75 7.38 5.86 -32.47
CA ASP A 75 6.04 6.47 -32.51
C ASP A 75 4.97 5.37 -32.44
N ALA A 76 5.17 4.27 -33.16
CA ALA A 76 4.29 3.10 -33.09
C ALA A 76 4.29 2.44 -31.70
N ARG A 77 5.43 2.42 -30.99
CA ARG A 77 5.49 1.94 -29.60
C ARG A 77 4.68 2.82 -28.66
N GLU A 78 4.70 4.14 -28.86
CA GLU A 78 3.92 5.08 -28.05
C GLU A 78 2.42 4.82 -28.16
N ASP A 79 1.90 4.59 -29.37
CA ASP A 79 0.49 4.23 -29.60
C ASP A 79 0.10 2.90 -28.90
N ILE A 80 1.00 1.90 -28.92
CA ILE A 80 0.77 0.62 -28.25
C ILE A 80 0.77 0.82 -26.72
N TYR A 81 1.70 1.62 -26.17
CA TYR A 81 1.71 1.94 -24.74
C TYR A 81 0.44 2.68 -24.31
N ALA A 82 -0.07 3.63 -25.10
CA ALA A 82 -1.34 4.29 -24.81
C ALA A 82 -2.52 3.29 -24.77
N SER A 83 -2.47 2.27 -25.63
CA SER A 83 -3.46 1.18 -25.63
C SER A 83 -3.32 0.26 -24.42
N ILE A 84 -2.10 -0.02 -23.98
CA ILE A 84 -1.82 -0.75 -22.73
C ILE A 84 -2.38 0.01 -21.53
N ASP A 85 -2.12 1.32 -21.42
CA ASP A 85 -2.62 2.15 -20.32
C ASP A 85 -4.15 2.14 -20.23
N ALA A 86 -4.84 2.19 -21.38
CA ALA A 86 -6.30 2.08 -21.43
C ALA A 86 -6.79 0.71 -20.93
N LEU A 87 -6.14 -0.38 -21.35
CA LEU A 87 -6.47 -1.73 -20.89
C LEU A 87 -6.16 -1.94 -19.41
N GLU A 88 -5.06 -1.39 -18.89
CA GLU A 88 -4.73 -1.43 -17.47
C GLU A 88 -5.80 -0.76 -16.63
N LYS A 89 -6.33 0.39 -17.09
CA LYS A 89 -7.44 1.08 -16.43
C LYS A 89 -8.70 0.22 -16.41
N GLU A 90 -9.06 -0.40 -17.54
CA GLU A 90 -10.22 -1.31 -17.61
C GLU A 90 -10.03 -2.54 -16.68
N ALA A 91 -8.83 -3.12 -16.64
CA ALA A 91 -8.50 -4.23 -15.76
C ALA A 91 -8.56 -3.84 -14.27
N TYR A 92 -8.17 -2.61 -13.94
CA TYR A 92 -8.31 -2.05 -12.61
C TYR A 92 -9.79 -1.87 -12.22
N GLU A 93 -10.62 -1.30 -13.10
CA GLU A 93 -12.06 -1.15 -12.85
C GLU A 93 -12.78 -2.49 -12.66
N LEU A 94 -12.35 -3.53 -13.40
CA LEU A 94 -12.83 -4.90 -13.19
C LEU A 94 -12.40 -5.48 -11.84
N SER A 95 -11.17 -5.20 -11.38
CA SER A 95 -10.74 -5.56 -10.02
C SER A 95 -11.62 -4.92 -8.96
N GLU A 96 -11.81 -3.60 -9.03
CA GLU A 96 -12.61 -2.84 -8.06
C GLU A 96 -14.05 -3.36 -7.97
N LYS A 97 -14.68 -3.61 -9.12
CA LYS A 97 -16.01 -4.22 -9.16
C LYS A 97 -16.03 -5.60 -8.49
N THR A 98 -15.04 -6.44 -8.79
CA THR A 98 -14.95 -7.79 -8.23
C THR A 98 -14.68 -7.75 -6.72
N LEU A 99 -13.85 -6.83 -6.25
CA LEU A 99 -13.60 -6.62 -4.81
C LEU A 99 -14.90 -6.25 -4.08
N LEU A 100 -15.74 -5.37 -4.64
CA LEU A 100 -17.04 -5.02 -4.05
C LEU A 100 -18.00 -6.22 -3.98
N GLU A 101 -17.97 -7.10 -4.97
CA GLU A 101 -18.78 -8.33 -4.99
C GLU A 101 -18.31 -9.32 -3.90
N LEU A 102 -16.99 -9.47 -3.74
CA LEU A 102 -16.34 -10.37 -2.77
C LEU A 102 -16.33 -9.81 -1.34
N LEU A 103 -16.39 -8.48 -1.17
CA LEU A 103 -16.22 -7.78 0.11
C LEU A 103 -16.98 -8.43 1.27
N PRO A 104 -18.28 -8.78 1.15
CA PRO A 104 -19.01 -9.30 2.29
C PRO A 104 -18.48 -10.64 2.79
N GLU A 105 -18.07 -11.52 1.88
CA GLU A 105 -17.52 -12.82 2.21
C GLU A 105 -16.06 -12.70 2.70
N ALA A 106 -15.26 -11.86 2.05
CA ALA A 106 -13.88 -11.57 2.46
C ALA A 106 -13.81 -11.01 3.88
N PHE A 107 -14.68 -10.06 4.22
CA PHE A 107 -14.74 -9.50 5.59
C PHE A 107 -15.20 -10.55 6.61
N ALA A 108 -16.14 -11.41 6.23
CA ALA A 108 -16.57 -12.52 7.07
C ALA A 108 -15.43 -13.52 7.33
N VAL A 109 -14.60 -13.82 6.32
CA VAL A 109 -13.41 -14.66 6.44
C VAL A 109 -12.40 -14.06 7.42
N VAL A 110 -12.07 -12.77 7.29
CA VAL A 110 -11.15 -12.09 8.22
C VAL A 110 -11.69 -12.10 9.66
N LYS A 111 -12.99 -11.82 9.83
CA LYS A 111 -13.66 -11.86 11.14
C LYS A 111 -13.66 -13.28 11.74
N GLU A 112 -13.87 -14.29 10.92
CA GLU A 112 -13.80 -15.71 11.31
C GLU A 112 -12.39 -16.08 11.75
N THR A 113 -11.36 -15.70 10.99
CA THR A 113 -9.97 -15.95 11.35
C THR A 113 -9.60 -15.27 12.67
N ALA A 114 -10.00 -14.01 12.86
CA ALA A 114 -9.79 -13.29 14.12
C ALA A 114 -10.44 -14.01 15.31
N ARG A 115 -11.65 -14.56 15.13
CA ARG A 115 -12.33 -15.37 16.15
C ARG A 115 -11.57 -16.65 16.46
N ARG A 116 -11.10 -17.38 15.45
CA ARG A 116 -10.34 -18.62 15.64
C ARG A 116 -9.04 -18.39 16.41
N PHE A 117 -8.31 -17.30 16.14
CA PHE A 117 -7.12 -16.94 16.92
C PHE A 117 -7.45 -16.53 18.35
N LYS A 118 -8.61 -15.91 18.59
CA LYS A 118 -9.06 -15.56 19.94
C LYS A 118 -9.44 -16.81 20.75
N ASP A 119 -10.22 -17.69 20.14
CA ASP A 119 -10.84 -18.82 20.85
C ASP A 119 -9.89 -20.03 21.01
N ASN A 120 -8.74 -20.03 20.33
CA ASN A 120 -7.75 -21.11 20.39
C ASN A 120 -6.35 -20.57 20.69
N THR A 121 -5.60 -21.25 21.56
CA THR A 121 -4.19 -20.92 21.85
C THR A 121 -3.27 -21.22 20.66
N SER A 122 -3.67 -22.15 19.81
CA SER A 122 -3.04 -22.42 18.53
C SER A 122 -4.03 -22.95 17.50
N ILE A 123 -3.71 -22.78 16.23
CA ILE A 123 -4.46 -23.28 15.07
C ILE A 123 -3.54 -24.20 14.28
N THR A 124 -3.98 -25.42 13.97
CA THR A 124 -3.21 -26.36 13.16
C THR A 124 -3.84 -26.53 11.78
N VAL A 125 -3.01 -26.50 10.74
CA VAL A 125 -3.36 -26.60 9.32
C VAL A 125 -2.35 -27.46 8.58
N THR A 126 -2.67 -27.84 7.35
CA THR A 126 -1.71 -28.45 6.44
C THR A 126 -0.64 -27.42 6.06
N ALA A 127 0.63 -27.80 6.16
CA ALA A 127 1.75 -26.90 5.89
C ALA A 127 1.88 -26.60 4.39
N THR A 128 1.73 -25.33 4.03
CA THR A 128 1.99 -24.84 2.67
C THR A 128 3.47 -24.50 2.47
N ALA A 129 3.89 -24.30 1.21
CA ALA A 129 5.23 -23.79 0.92
C ALA A 129 5.50 -22.44 1.62
N LYS A 130 4.46 -21.59 1.72
CA LYS A 130 4.59 -20.28 2.36
C LYS A 130 4.75 -20.39 3.87
N ASP A 131 4.07 -21.34 4.50
CA ASP A 131 4.21 -21.60 5.95
C ASP A 131 5.65 -22.02 6.28
N ARG A 132 6.25 -22.86 5.43
CA ARG A 132 7.63 -23.30 5.57
C ARG A 132 8.62 -22.14 5.43
N GLU A 133 8.41 -21.26 4.45
CA GLU A 133 9.21 -20.04 4.28
C GLU A 133 9.10 -19.11 5.51
N LEU A 134 7.87 -18.85 5.97
CA LEU A 134 7.61 -17.94 7.08
C LEU A 134 8.13 -18.52 8.41
N SER A 135 8.02 -19.82 8.63
CA SER A 135 8.49 -20.48 9.87
C SER A 135 9.97 -20.28 10.17
N ALA A 136 10.79 -19.93 9.17
CA ALA A 136 12.20 -19.60 9.37
C ALA A 136 12.42 -18.30 10.17
N THR A 137 11.43 -17.39 10.19
CA THR A 137 11.57 -16.05 10.77
C THR A 137 10.42 -15.65 11.69
N LYS A 138 9.26 -16.31 11.58
CA LYS A 138 8.04 -15.95 12.31
C LYS A 138 7.86 -16.88 13.51
N PRO A 139 7.98 -16.36 14.76
CA PRO A 139 7.98 -17.19 15.96
C PRO A 139 6.62 -17.83 16.29
N TYR A 140 5.54 -17.36 15.65
CA TYR A 140 4.20 -17.90 15.81
C TYR A 140 3.89 -19.05 14.84
N ILE A 141 4.86 -19.53 14.05
CA ILE A 141 4.66 -20.65 13.11
C ILE A 141 5.66 -21.75 13.44
N THR A 142 5.15 -22.93 13.77
CA THR A 142 5.94 -24.15 13.96
C THR A 142 5.54 -25.21 12.94
N ILE A 143 6.53 -25.85 12.32
CA ILE A 143 6.32 -26.88 11.30
C ILE A 143 6.75 -28.25 11.85
N GLU A 144 5.84 -29.22 11.80
CA GLU A 144 6.09 -30.61 12.20
C GLU A 144 5.63 -31.57 11.10
N GLY A 145 6.56 -32.04 10.28
CA GLY A 145 6.23 -32.85 9.10
C GLY A 145 5.39 -32.06 8.09
N ASP A 146 4.14 -32.49 7.91
CA ASP A 146 3.17 -31.89 6.97
C ASP A 146 2.17 -30.95 7.64
N THR A 147 2.32 -30.68 8.93
CA THR A 147 1.45 -29.74 9.66
C THR A 147 2.17 -28.43 9.96
N SER A 148 1.38 -27.35 10.00
CA SER A 148 1.79 -26.03 10.45
C SER A 148 0.90 -25.62 11.62
N THR A 149 1.51 -25.30 12.75
CA THR A 149 0.84 -24.82 13.96
C THR A 149 1.10 -23.34 14.12
N TRP A 150 0.01 -22.57 14.21
CA TRP A 150 -0.01 -21.11 14.33
C TRP A 150 -0.38 -20.73 15.76
N ALA A 151 0.53 -20.11 16.50
CA ALA A 151 0.28 -19.64 17.86
C ALA A 151 -0.59 -18.37 17.86
N ASN A 152 -1.42 -18.20 18.89
CA ASN A 152 -2.17 -16.96 19.08
C ASN A 152 -1.45 -15.90 19.94
N SER A 153 -0.22 -16.18 20.38
CA SER A 153 0.61 -15.25 21.15
C SER A 153 2.00 -15.15 20.54
N TRP A 154 2.53 -13.93 20.46
CA TRP A 154 3.89 -13.65 19.98
C TRP A 154 4.40 -12.29 20.45
N ASN A 155 5.71 -12.10 20.31
CA ASN A 155 6.34 -10.81 20.54
C ASN A 155 6.09 -9.86 19.35
N ALA A 156 5.49 -8.70 19.61
CA ALA A 156 5.38 -7.61 18.66
C ALA A 156 6.07 -6.36 19.21
N ALA A 157 7.17 -5.96 18.56
CA ALA A 157 7.99 -4.81 18.93
C ALA A 157 8.39 -4.79 20.43
N GLY A 158 8.81 -5.95 20.97
CA GLY A 158 9.31 -6.09 22.34
C GLY A 158 8.24 -6.41 23.38
N LYS A 159 6.96 -6.43 23.02
CA LYS A 159 5.85 -6.77 23.92
C LYS A 159 5.22 -8.10 23.51
N GLU A 160 5.02 -8.99 24.48
CA GLU A 160 4.23 -10.20 24.26
C GLU A 160 2.75 -9.82 24.10
N ILE A 161 2.15 -10.24 23.00
CA ILE A 161 0.75 -9.97 22.68
C ILE A 161 0.06 -11.28 22.38
N THR A 162 -1.08 -11.50 23.04
CA THR A 162 -2.05 -12.55 22.69
C THR A 162 -3.18 -11.93 21.87
N TRP A 163 -3.56 -12.59 20.78
CA TRP A 163 -4.71 -12.18 19.98
C TRP A 163 -6.01 -12.44 20.74
N ASP A 164 -6.70 -11.36 21.12
CA ASP A 164 -7.97 -11.42 21.87
C ASP A 164 -9.03 -10.49 21.26
N MET A 165 -9.15 -10.50 19.94
CA MET A 165 -9.99 -9.54 19.20
C MET A 165 -10.91 -10.22 18.20
N ILE A 166 -12.15 -9.73 18.11
CA ILE A 166 -13.13 -10.05 17.06
C ILE A 166 -13.73 -8.73 16.59
N HIS A 167 -13.92 -8.57 15.29
CA HIS A 167 -14.53 -7.37 14.73
C HIS A 167 -15.99 -7.19 15.18
N TYR A 168 -16.33 -5.99 15.68
CA TYR A 168 -17.70 -5.55 15.91
C TYR A 168 -18.38 -5.04 14.63
N ASP A 169 -19.70 -4.97 14.63
CA ASP A 169 -20.47 -4.50 13.45
C ASP A 169 -20.08 -3.07 13.04
N VAL A 170 -19.77 -2.19 14.00
CA VAL A 170 -19.26 -0.82 13.73
C VAL A 170 -17.89 -0.83 13.06
N GLN A 171 -17.06 -1.83 13.35
CA GLN A 171 -15.74 -1.98 12.74
C GLN A 171 -15.84 -2.52 11.32
N LEU A 172 -16.83 -3.39 11.04
CA LEU A 172 -17.16 -3.81 9.67
C LEU A 172 -17.58 -2.60 8.81
N ILE A 173 -18.39 -1.70 9.38
CA ILE A 173 -18.78 -0.43 8.73
C ILE A 173 -17.56 0.43 8.45
N GLY A 174 -16.67 0.62 9.43
CA GLY A 174 -15.42 1.35 9.25
C GLY A 174 -14.57 0.78 8.11
N GLY A 175 -14.43 -0.54 8.04
CA GLY A 175 -13.68 -1.22 6.97
C GLY A 175 -14.29 -0.99 5.58
N MET A 176 -15.62 -1.01 5.48
CA MET A 176 -16.33 -0.70 4.22
C MET A 176 -16.12 0.75 3.79
N VAL A 177 -16.15 1.69 4.73
CA VAL A 177 -15.91 3.11 4.46
C VAL A 177 -14.48 3.33 3.95
N LEU A 178 -13.49 2.69 4.58
CA LEU A 178 -12.09 2.78 4.15
C LEU A 178 -11.88 2.19 2.74
N HIS A 179 -12.47 1.03 2.44
CA HIS A 179 -12.39 0.45 1.10
C HIS A 179 -13.02 1.37 0.03
N GLN A 180 -14.07 2.13 0.37
CA GLN A 180 -14.67 3.12 -0.53
C GLN A 180 -13.82 4.40 -0.74
N GLY A 181 -12.59 4.47 -0.20
CA GLY A 181 -11.74 5.65 -0.30
C GLY A 181 -12.23 6.85 0.52
N LYS A 182 -13.01 6.60 1.59
CA LYS A 182 -13.56 7.63 2.48
C LYS A 182 -12.88 7.61 3.85
N ILE A 183 -13.05 8.71 4.59
CA ILE A 183 -12.58 8.83 5.97
C ILE A 183 -13.60 8.15 6.90
N ALA A 184 -13.14 7.15 7.66
CA ALA A 184 -13.89 6.52 8.73
C ALA A 184 -13.56 7.19 10.08
N GLU A 185 -14.40 8.14 10.52
CA GLU A 185 -14.25 8.77 11.84
C GLU A 185 -14.65 7.78 12.95
N MET A 186 -13.68 7.42 13.80
CA MET A 186 -13.86 6.49 14.91
C MET A 186 -13.17 7.03 16.15
N GLN A 187 -13.83 6.93 17.30
CA GLN A 187 -13.25 7.39 18.56
C GLN A 187 -12.04 6.53 18.96
N THR A 188 -11.11 7.12 19.72
CA THR A 188 -9.98 6.38 20.30
C THR A 188 -10.50 5.23 21.16
N GLY A 189 -9.98 4.03 20.94
CA GLY A 189 -10.44 2.82 21.63
C GLY A 189 -11.43 1.97 20.81
N GLU A 190 -12.03 2.49 19.74
CA GLU A 190 -12.92 1.73 18.85
C GLU A 190 -12.20 0.71 17.96
N GLY A 191 -10.87 0.60 18.09
CA GLY A 191 -10.07 -0.41 17.40
C GLY A 191 -9.73 -0.08 15.95
N LYS A 192 -9.36 1.17 15.62
CA LYS A 192 -8.92 1.60 14.27
C LYS A 192 -7.92 0.62 13.63
N THR A 193 -6.95 0.14 14.40
CA THR A 193 -5.92 -0.82 13.93
C THR A 193 -6.49 -2.18 13.54
N LEU A 194 -7.58 -2.62 14.18
CA LEU A 194 -8.30 -3.84 13.81
C LEU A 194 -9.21 -3.60 12.60
N VAL A 195 -9.83 -2.43 12.51
CA VAL A 195 -10.69 -2.04 11.37
C VAL A 195 -9.91 -2.07 10.07
N ALA A 196 -8.67 -1.55 10.07
CA ALA A 196 -7.82 -1.50 8.89
C ALA A 196 -7.51 -2.90 8.30
N THR A 197 -7.55 -3.97 9.10
CA THR A 197 -7.23 -5.31 8.58
C THR A 197 -8.22 -5.81 7.53
N LEU A 198 -9.47 -5.35 7.59
CA LEU A 198 -10.52 -5.74 6.64
C LEU A 198 -10.23 -5.22 5.21
N PRO A 199 -10.10 -3.90 4.98
CA PRO A 199 -9.75 -3.37 3.66
C PRO A 199 -8.31 -3.69 3.24
N LEU A 200 -7.36 -3.84 4.19
CA LEU A 200 -6.01 -4.30 3.84
C LEU A 200 -6.05 -5.69 3.21
N TYR A 201 -6.72 -6.64 3.86
CA TYR A 201 -6.87 -8.00 3.33
C TYR A 201 -7.56 -7.96 1.96
N LEU A 202 -8.71 -7.29 1.85
CA LEU A 202 -9.50 -7.25 0.61
C LEU A 202 -8.70 -6.71 -0.57
N ASN A 203 -8.09 -5.52 -0.42
CA ASN A 203 -7.38 -4.87 -1.53
C ASN A 203 -6.05 -5.58 -1.86
N ALA A 204 -5.43 -6.27 -0.90
CA ALA A 204 -4.24 -7.07 -1.11
C ALA A 204 -4.50 -8.30 -2.01
N LEU A 205 -5.75 -8.77 -2.12
CA LEU A 205 -6.11 -9.90 -3.00
C LEU A 205 -5.83 -9.64 -4.48
N THR A 206 -5.70 -8.37 -4.88
CA THR A 206 -5.35 -7.98 -6.24
C THR A 206 -3.90 -8.29 -6.62
N GLY A 207 -3.00 -8.44 -5.63
CA GLY A 207 -1.56 -8.54 -5.83
C GLY A 207 -0.86 -7.22 -6.22
N ASN A 208 -1.61 -6.13 -6.37
CA ASN A 208 -1.07 -4.81 -6.74
C ASN A 208 -0.45 -4.07 -5.53
N GLY A 209 -0.72 -4.55 -4.31
CA GLY A 209 -0.18 -3.96 -3.09
C GLY A 209 -1.07 -3.00 -2.35
N VAL A 210 -0.87 -2.93 -1.04
CA VAL A 210 -1.56 -1.97 -0.18
C VAL A 210 -0.59 -1.36 0.81
N HIS A 211 -0.67 -0.04 0.99
CA HIS A 211 0.12 0.68 1.97
C HIS A 211 -0.73 1.04 3.19
N LEU A 212 -0.23 0.77 4.40
CA LEU A 212 -0.75 1.38 5.62
C LEU A 212 0.24 2.43 6.11
N VAL A 213 -0.21 3.69 6.07
CA VAL A 213 0.57 4.86 6.48
C VAL A 213 0.18 5.22 7.90
N THR A 214 1.18 5.39 8.77
CA THR A 214 0.99 5.90 10.13
C THR A 214 1.99 7.02 10.42
N VAL A 215 1.86 7.67 11.58
CA VAL A 215 2.65 8.84 11.96
C VAL A 215 4.02 8.51 12.56
N ASN A 216 4.22 7.28 13.05
CA ASN A 216 5.42 6.91 13.80
C ASN A 216 5.91 5.50 13.47
N ASP A 217 7.23 5.34 13.39
CA ASP A 217 7.91 4.10 13.03
C ASP A 217 7.61 2.98 14.04
N TYR A 218 7.53 3.28 15.33
CA TYR A 218 7.16 2.32 16.36
C TYR A 218 5.77 1.73 16.12
N LEU A 219 4.79 2.58 15.76
CA LEU A 219 3.42 2.11 15.46
C LEU A 219 3.42 1.25 14.19
N ALA A 220 4.15 1.68 13.15
CA ALA A 220 4.28 0.91 11.92
C ALA A 220 4.86 -0.49 12.17
N LYS A 221 5.96 -0.58 12.90
CA LYS A 221 6.65 -1.84 13.26
C LYS A 221 5.82 -2.72 14.18
N ARG A 222 5.20 -2.13 15.21
CA ARG A 222 4.35 -2.86 16.16
C ARG A 222 3.13 -3.43 15.45
N ASP A 223 2.40 -2.60 14.70
CA ASP A 223 1.11 -3.00 14.13
C ASP A 223 1.28 -3.95 12.94
N SER A 224 2.32 -3.80 12.12
CA SER A 224 2.66 -4.80 11.11
C SER A 224 2.94 -6.16 11.74
N THR A 225 3.76 -6.21 12.79
CA THR A 225 4.07 -7.47 13.51
C THR A 225 2.85 -8.04 14.22
N TRP A 226 2.02 -7.18 14.81
CA TRP A 226 0.83 -7.60 15.55
C TRP A 226 -0.33 -8.02 14.64
N LYS A 227 -0.45 -7.52 13.42
CA LYS A 227 -1.50 -7.97 12.49
C LYS A 227 -1.02 -9.06 11.54
N ALA A 228 0.29 -9.33 11.49
CA ALA A 228 0.87 -10.27 10.53
C ALA A 228 0.23 -11.67 10.52
N PRO A 229 0.00 -12.36 11.66
CA PRO A 229 -0.61 -13.69 11.62
C PRO A 229 -1.98 -13.74 10.96
N LEU A 230 -2.76 -12.65 11.05
CA LEU A 230 -4.08 -12.57 10.43
C LEU A 230 -3.99 -12.61 8.90
N PHE A 231 -2.94 -12.04 8.31
CA PHE A 231 -2.72 -12.00 6.85
C PHE A 231 -1.91 -13.21 6.37
N GLU A 232 -0.84 -13.54 7.09
CA GLU A 232 0.08 -14.62 6.75
C GLU A 232 -0.58 -16.00 6.84
N PHE A 233 -1.54 -16.18 7.76
CA PHE A 233 -2.37 -17.39 7.80
C PHE A 233 -3.11 -17.60 6.48
N HIS A 234 -3.51 -16.54 5.81
CA HIS A 234 -4.14 -16.55 4.48
C HIS A 234 -3.15 -16.55 3.31
N GLY A 235 -1.85 -16.72 3.58
CA GLY A 235 -0.80 -16.74 2.56
C GLY A 235 -0.47 -15.36 1.96
N LEU A 236 -0.94 -14.28 2.58
CA LEU A 236 -0.52 -12.92 2.23
C LEU A 236 0.78 -12.57 2.95
N THR A 237 1.60 -11.75 2.30
CA THR A 237 2.85 -11.23 2.86
C THR A 237 2.65 -9.83 3.42
N ILE A 238 3.35 -9.54 4.51
CA ILE A 238 3.32 -8.25 5.18
C ILE A 238 4.71 -7.89 5.66
N ASP A 239 5.08 -6.63 5.46
CA ASP A 239 6.34 -6.07 5.95
C ASP A 239 6.19 -4.59 6.31
N CYS A 240 7.19 -4.05 7.00
CA CYS A 240 7.27 -2.64 7.38
C CYS A 240 8.55 -2.04 6.81
N ILE A 241 8.42 -0.99 6.02
CA ILE A 241 9.58 -0.35 5.36
C ILE A 241 10.55 0.24 6.38
N ASP A 242 10.06 0.73 7.53
CA ASP A 242 10.87 1.28 8.61
C ASP A 242 11.79 0.25 9.29
N ASN A 243 11.65 -1.06 9.00
CA ASN A 243 12.61 -2.09 9.41
C ASN A 243 13.88 -2.11 8.57
N HIS A 244 13.85 -1.48 7.39
CA HIS A 244 14.85 -1.70 6.34
C HIS A 244 15.51 -0.39 5.95
N GLN A 245 16.80 -0.48 5.63
CA GLN A 245 17.56 0.67 5.14
C GLN A 245 16.97 1.17 3.80
N PRO A 246 16.84 2.49 3.62
CA PRO A 246 16.59 3.14 2.33
C PRO A 246 17.39 2.54 1.16
N ASN A 247 16.77 2.37 -0.02
CA ASN A 247 17.39 1.87 -1.25
C ASN A 247 18.03 0.46 -1.17
N SER A 248 17.69 -0.34 -0.16
CA SER A 248 18.20 -1.71 -0.03
C SER A 248 17.29 -2.76 -0.69
N ASP A 249 17.84 -3.94 -0.98
CA ASP A 249 17.05 -5.07 -1.46
C ASP A 249 15.94 -5.48 -0.48
N ALA A 250 16.18 -5.33 0.83
CA ALA A 250 15.18 -5.59 1.86
C ALA A 250 14.03 -4.56 1.79
N ARG A 251 14.33 -3.29 1.52
CA ARG A 251 13.32 -2.24 1.26
C ARG A 251 12.46 -2.57 0.06
N ARG A 252 13.06 -3.00 -1.05
CA ARG A 252 12.33 -3.45 -2.25
C ARG A 252 11.44 -4.67 -1.95
N LYS A 253 11.93 -5.64 -1.18
CA LYS A 253 11.13 -6.79 -0.73
C LYS A 253 9.94 -6.35 0.12
N ALA A 254 10.10 -5.36 1.00
CA ALA A 254 9.01 -4.83 1.80
C ALA A 254 7.90 -4.17 0.95
N TYR A 255 8.25 -3.46 -0.12
CA TYR A 255 7.28 -2.95 -1.10
C TYR A 255 6.66 -4.04 -1.98
N ALA A 256 7.37 -5.15 -2.20
CA ALA A 256 6.85 -6.29 -2.96
C ALA A 256 5.88 -7.17 -2.14
N ALA A 257 5.85 -7.03 -0.82
CA ALA A 257 4.88 -7.72 0.04
C ALA A 257 3.45 -7.32 -0.33
N ASP A 258 2.44 -8.15 -0.09
CA ASP A 258 1.04 -7.82 -0.40
C ASP A 258 0.55 -6.60 0.39
N ILE A 259 1.03 -6.46 1.64
CA ILE A 259 0.73 -5.35 2.54
C ILE A 259 2.04 -4.73 3.05
N THR A 260 2.18 -3.42 2.90
CA THR A 260 3.37 -2.67 3.32
C THR A 260 2.98 -1.62 4.35
N TYR A 261 3.52 -1.72 5.56
CA TYR A 261 3.38 -0.69 6.59
C TYR A 261 4.53 0.31 6.48
N GLY A 262 4.27 1.56 6.86
CA GLY A 262 5.32 2.55 6.95
C GLY A 262 4.86 3.90 7.46
N THR A 263 5.82 4.79 7.67
CA THR A 263 5.52 6.21 7.95
C THR A 263 5.28 7.02 6.68
N ASN A 264 4.50 8.09 6.79
CA ASN A 264 4.27 9.06 5.69
C ASN A 264 5.59 9.58 5.09
N ASN A 265 6.53 9.93 5.95
CA ASN A 265 7.86 10.42 5.55
C ASN A 265 8.62 9.38 4.74
N GLU A 266 8.66 8.13 5.21
CA GLU A 266 9.42 7.06 4.55
C GLU A 266 8.84 6.69 3.17
N PHE A 267 7.51 6.61 3.04
CA PHE A 267 6.86 6.42 1.74
C PHE A 267 7.15 7.56 0.77
N GLY A 268 7.07 8.81 1.23
CA GLY A 268 7.32 9.97 0.39
C GLY A 268 8.80 10.12 -0.01
N PHE A 269 9.73 9.84 0.91
CA PHE A 269 11.16 9.88 0.61
C PHE A 269 11.60 8.74 -0.31
N ASP A 270 11.03 7.54 -0.22
CA ASP A 270 11.27 6.49 -1.20
C ASP A 270 10.80 6.92 -2.60
N TYR A 271 9.62 7.53 -2.71
CA TYR A 271 9.14 8.06 -3.99
C TYR A 271 10.09 9.10 -4.59
N LEU A 272 10.57 10.05 -3.78
CA LEU A 272 11.53 11.05 -4.22
C LEU A 272 12.87 10.42 -4.64
N ARG A 273 13.36 9.42 -3.88
CA ARG A 273 14.60 8.69 -4.21
C ARG A 273 14.47 7.88 -5.49
N ASP A 274 13.32 7.25 -5.71
CA ASP A 274 13.02 6.51 -6.95
C ASP A 274 13.03 7.43 -8.18
N ASN A 275 12.57 8.67 -8.05
CA ASN A 275 12.65 9.68 -9.12
C ASN A 275 14.06 10.26 -9.34
N MET A 276 15.03 9.91 -8.47
CA MET A 276 16.45 10.22 -8.61
C MET A 276 17.29 9.00 -9.02
N ALA A 277 16.66 7.84 -9.21
CA ALA A 277 17.33 6.60 -9.57
C ALA A 277 17.97 6.68 -10.97
N HIS A 278 19.13 6.04 -11.14
CA HIS A 278 19.83 5.99 -12.43
C HIS A 278 19.35 4.82 -13.30
N SER A 279 18.78 3.78 -12.70
CA SER A 279 18.28 2.61 -13.41
C SER A 279 16.95 2.11 -12.84
N PRO A 280 16.11 1.43 -13.64
CA PRO A 280 14.88 0.81 -13.15
C PRO A 280 15.12 -0.22 -12.04
N SER A 281 16.29 -0.88 -12.04
CA SER A 281 16.67 -1.85 -11.01
C SER A 281 17.00 -1.21 -9.66
N ASP A 282 17.14 0.11 -9.58
CA ASP A 282 17.37 0.82 -8.32
C ASP A 282 16.06 1.21 -7.63
N LEU A 283 14.93 1.19 -8.35
CA LEU A 283 13.62 1.51 -7.81
C LEU A 283 13.25 0.56 -6.66
N VAL A 284 12.69 1.12 -5.58
CA VAL A 284 12.18 0.31 -4.45
C VAL A 284 10.67 0.21 -4.44
N GLN A 285 9.94 1.23 -4.89
CA GLN A 285 8.49 1.20 -4.94
C GLN A 285 7.99 0.50 -6.21
N ARG A 286 6.74 0.06 -6.14
CA ARG A 286 5.91 -0.30 -7.30
C ARG A 286 4.84 0.76 -7.52
N LYS A 287 4.03 0.59 -8.58
CA LYS A 287 2.87 1.43 -8.88
C LYS A 287 1.94 1.55 -7.65
N HIS A 288 1.57 2.78 -7.29
CA HIS A 288 0.71 3.04 -6.13
C HIS A 288 -0.72 2.55 -6.42
N ASN A 289 -1.25 1.69 -5.55
CA ASN A 289 -2.54 1.03 -5.76
C ASN A 289 -3.60 1.46 -4.73
N PHE A 290 -3.39 1.16 -3.45
CA PHE A 290 -4.31 1.53 -2.38
C PHE A 290 -3.53 1.90 -1.12
N ALA A 291 -3.95 2.96 -0.43
CA ALA A 291 -3.32 3.40 0.81
C ALA A 291 -4.37 3.75 1.87
N ILE A 292 -4.16 3.27 3.08
CA ILE A 292 -4.92 3.69 4.27
C ILE A 292 -4.00 4.59 5.09
N VAL A 293 -4.47 5.80 5.38
CA VAL A 293 -3.74 6.75 6.23
C VAL A 293 -4.39 6.76 7.62
N ASP A 294 -3.68 6.22 8.60
CA ASP A 294 -4.03 6.34 10.01
C ASP A 294 -3.66 7.73 10.54
N GLU A 295 -4.45 8.26 11.47
CA GLU A 295 -4.36 9.65 11.97
C GLU A 295 -4.28 10.67 10.81
N VAL A 296 -5.28 10.59 9.92
CA VAL A 296 -5.36 11.33 8.64
C VAL A 296 -5.27 12.85 8.80
N ASP A 297 -5.77 13.40 9.91
CA ASP A 297 -5.65 14.82 10.25
C ASP A 297 -4.20 15.21 10.50
N SER A 298 -3.48 14.41 11.29
CA SER A 298 -2.06 14.62 11.55
C SER A 298 -1.23 14.54 10.25
N VAL A 299 -1.49 13.53 9.41
CA VAL A 299 -0.68 13.31 8.20
C VAL A 299 -1.05 14.26 7.05
N LEU A 300 -2.34 14.37 6.70
CA LEU A 300 -2.78 15.09 5.49
C LEU A 300 -3.13 16.56 5.74
N VAL A 301 -3.19 17.01 7.00
CA VAL A 301 -3.44 18.42 7.34
C VAL A 301 -2.25 19.03 8.06
N ASP A 302 -1.80 18.44 9.17
CA ASP A 302 -0.75 19.05 9.98
C ASP A 302 0.64 18.92 9.36
N ASP A 303 1.06 17.70 9.02
CA ASP A 303 2.38 17.42 8.43
C ASP A 303 2.48 17.91 6.99
N ALA A 304 1.40 17.84 6.22
CA ALA A 304 1.33 18.26 4.82
C ALA A 304 1.63 19.76 4.58
N ARG A 305 1.72 20.56 5.65
CA ARG A 305 2.14 21.98 5.57
C ARG A 305 3.61 22.15 5.20
N THR A 306 4.45 21.13 5.44
CA THR A 306 5.88 21.18 5.13
C THR A 306 6.16 20.20 3.99
N PRO A 307 6.76 20.65 2.87
CA PRO A 307 7.11 19.74 1.78
C PRO A 307 8.21 18.77 2.21
N LEU A 308 8.15 17.54 1.68
CA LEU A 308 9.25 16.58 1.79
C LEU A 308 10.41 17.03 0.88
N ILE A 309 11.58 17.24 1.45
CA ILE A 309 12.77 17.73 0.74
C ILE A 309 13.94 16.78 0.99
N ILE A 310 14.49 16.21 -0.09
CA ILE A 310 15.81 15.57 -0.05
C ILE A 310 16.86 16.68 -0.17
N SER A 311 17.68 16.85 0.86
CA SER A 311 18.85 17.73 0.81
C SER A 311 20.13 16.89 0.88
N GLY A 312 21.18 17.35 0.20
CA GLY A 312 22.49 16.71 0.15
C GLY A 312 23.61 17.74 0.26
N PRO A 313 24.80 17.33 0.73
CA PRO A 313 25.95 18.23 0.78
C PRO A 313 26.36 18.66 -0.63
N VAL A 314 26.73 19.93 -0.80
CA VAL A 314 27.29 20.42 -2.07
C VAL A 314 28.73 19.91 -2.19
N PRO A 315 29.09 19.16 -3.25
CA PRO A 315 30.48 18.79 -3.50
C PRO A 315 31.31 20.07 -3.66
N GLN A 316 32.38 20.21 -2.88
CA GLN A 316 33.21 21.43 -2.82
C GLN A 316 32.50 22.67 -2.26
N GLY A 317 31.70 22.54 -1.20
CA GLY A 317 31.04 23.69 -0.54
C GLY A 317 31.95 24.84 -0.12
N ASP A 318 33.25 24.59 0.09
CA ASP A 318 34.26 25.61 0.40
C ASP A 318 34.75 26.38 -0.83
N ARG A 319 34.41 25.94 -2.05
CA ARG A 319 34.81 26.59 -3.30
C ARG A 319 33.82 27.68 -3.65
N HIS A 320 34.17 28.92 -3.34
CA HIS A 320 33.37 30.09 -3.68
C HIS A 320 33.56 30.50 -5.16
N GLU A 321 33.05 29.69 -6.09
CA GLU A 321 33.17 29.97 -7.54
C GLU A 321 32.62 31.34 -7.93
N PHE A 322 31.61 31.84 -7.21
CA PHE A 322 31.13 33.21 -7.41
C PHE A 322 32.24 34.25 -7.25
N ASN A 323 33.07 34.13 -6.21
CA ASN A 323 34.17 35.07 -5.95
C ASN A 323 35.28 34.96 -7.01
N GLU A 324 35.51 33.76 -7.54
CA GLU A 324 36.52 33.52 -8.58
C GLU A 324 36.06 33.97 -9.97
N LEU A 325 34.78 33.75 -10.31
CA LEU A 325 34.23 34.01 -11.62
C LEU A 325 33.78 35.46 -11.77
N ARG A 326 33.28 36.10 -10.71
CA ARG A 326 32.77 37.47 -10.76
C ARG A 326 33.76 38.46 -11.40
N PRO A 327 35.05 38.52 -11.03
CA PRO A 327 35.98 39.46 -11.66
C PRO A 327 36.18 39.20 -13.16
N LYS A 328 36.19 37.92 -13.57
CA LYS A 328 36.36 37.52 -14.97
C LYS A 328 35.13 37.90 -15.81
N VAL A 329 33.93 37.64 -15.27
CA VAL A 329 32.66 38.01 -15.89
C VAL A 329 32.52 39.53 -15.95
N ASP A 330 32.80 40.25 -14.87
CA ASP A 330 32.77 41.72 -14.82
C ASP A 330 33.72 42.33 -15.86
N HIS A 331 34.93 41.77 -15.99
CA HIS A 331 35.89 42.20 -17.01
C HIS A 331 35.38 41.97 -18.44
N LEU A 332 34.81 40.79 -18.72
CA LEU A 332 34.24 40.47 -20.02
C LEU A 332 33.08 41.43 -20.38
N VAL A 333 32.18 41.69 -19.43
CA VAL A 333 31.06 42.63 -19.61
C VAL A 333 31.58 44.04 -19.92
N ASN A 334 32.63 44.49 -19.25
CA ASN A 334 33.23 45.81 -19.50
C ASN A 334 33.88 45.91 -20.89
N LEU A 335 34.58 44.87 -21.35
CA LEU A 335 35.11 44.81 -22.71
C LEU A 335 33.99 44.84 -23.75
N GLN A 336 32.93 44.06 -23.56
CA GLN A 336 31.76 44.04 -24.44
C GLN A 336 31.07 45.41 -24.51
N ARG A 337 30.88 46.09 -23.37
CA ARG A 337 30.31 47.45 -23.33
C ARG A 337 31.17 48.45 -24.11
N THR A 338 32.49 48.37 -23.93
CA THR A 338 33.42 49.26 -24.63
C THR A 338 33.34 49.06 -26.15
N LEU A 339 33.34 47.80 -26.59
CA LEU A 339 33.19 47.45 -28.01
C LEU A 339 31.87 47.96 -28.59
N LEU A 340 30.74 47.69 -27.92
CA LEU A 340 29.41 48.10 -28.39
C LEU A 340 29.26 49.63 -28.48
N ASN A 341 29.81 50.36 -27.50
CA ASN A 341 29.82 51.82 -27.54
C ASN A 341 30.68 52.35 -28.71
N GLY A 342 31.79 51.69 -29.03
CA GLY A 342 32.61 51.99 -30.20
C GLY A 342 31.85 51.79 -31.51
N VAL A 343 31.25 50.61 -31.70
CA VAL A 343 30.43 50.29 -32.88
C VAL A 343 29.28 51.28 -33.04
N LEU A 344 28.59 51.64 -31.95
CA LEU A 344 27.50 52.61 -31.99
C LEU A 344 27.98 54.01 -32.40
N ALA A 345 29.17 54.42 -31.95
CA ALA A 345 29.75 55.70 -32.32
C ALA A 345 30.19 55.75 -33.79
N GLU A 346 30.71 54.64 -34.33
CA GLU A 346 31.03 54.50 -35.75
C GLU A 346 29.77 54.51 -36.61
N ALA A 347 28.71 53.79 -36.23
CA ALA A 347 27.45 53.75 -36.98
C ALA A 347 26.69 55.10 -36.98
N LYS A 348 27.04 56.03 -36.08
CA LYS A 348 26.47 57.39 -36.02
C LYS A 348 27.20 58.41 -36.87
N LYS A 349 28.43 58.12 -37.31
CA LYS A 349 29.17 58.93 -38.28
C LYS A 349 28.73 58.56 -39.69
#